data_AF-A0AAP7PBD8-F1
#
_entry.id   AF-A0AAP7PBD8-F1
#
_cell.length_a   1.000
_cell.length_b   1.000
_cell.length_c   1.000
_cell.angle_alpha   90.00
_cell.angle_beta   90.00
_cell.angle_gamma   90.00
#
_symmetry.space_group_name_H-M   'P 1'
#
loop_
_entity.id
_entity.type
_entity.pdbx_description
1 polymer ?
#
loop_
_entity_poly.entity_id
_entity_poly.type
_entity_poly.pdbx_seq_one_letter_code
_entity_poly.pdbx_strand_id
1 'polypeptide(L)'
;MITPQEAHQRTRALVERYLNECECRDLTDIMCALTALISMATQAIVATNGKEAALQILVNTLTHAAEHEVPYRMEITAEGDLHIIVDRKH
;
A
#
# COMPACT_ATOMS: atom_id res chain seq x y z
N MET A 1 10.11 -18.90 -8.93
CA MET A 1 8.78 -18.26 -8.98
C MET A 1 8.51 -17.75 -7.58
N ILE A 2 8.18 -16.47 -7.42
CA ILE A 2 7.82 -15.91 -6.10
C ILE A 2 6.47 -16.50 -5.66
N THR A 3 6.34 -16.88 -4.39
CA THR A 3 5.05 -17.34 -3.86
C THR A 3 4.16 -16.14 -3.53
N PRO A 4 2.81 -16.29 -3.51
CA PRO A 4 1.92 -15.20 -3.08
C PRO A 4 2.25 -14.66 -1.69
N GLN A 5 2.62 -15.55 -0.75
CA GLN A 5 3.01 -15.16 0.61
C GLN A 5 4.31 -14.34 0.63
N GLU A 6 5.30 -14.76 -0.15
CA GLU A 6 6.57 -14.04 -0.26
C GLU A 6 6.40 -12.68 -0.95
N ALA A 7 5.56 -12.62 -2.00
CA ALA A 7 5.19 -11.36 -2.64
C ALA A 7 4.52 -10.41 -1.65
N HIS A 8 3.58 -10.92 -0.85
CA HIS A 8 2.89 -10.12 0.17
C HIS A 8 3.86 -9.58 1.25
N GLN A 9 4.74 -10.43 1.80
CA GLN A 9 5.72 -10.01 2.81
C GLN A 9 6.66 -8.92 2.28
N ARG A 10 7.17 -9.09 1.06
CA ARG A 10 8.06 -8.11 0.43
C ARG A 10 7.35 -6.80 0.11
N THR A 11 6.14 -6.86 -0.44
CA THR A 11 5.34 -5.67 -0.74
C THR A 11 5.02 -4.89 0.53
N ARG A 12 4.67 -5.58 1.62
CA ARG A 12 4.42 -4.96 2.92
C ARG A 12 5.63 -4.15 3.41
N ALA A 13 6.82 -4.76 3.41
CA ALA A 13 8.04 -4.08 3.83
C ALA A 13 8.38 -2.89 2.91
N LEU A 14 8.09 -2.99 1.62
CA LEU A 14 8.30 -1.92 0.66
C LEU A 14 7.39 -0.72 0.93
N VAL A 15 6.10 -0.96 1.18
CA VAL A 15 5.12 0.10 1.48
C VAL A 15 5.46 0.82 2.77
N GLU A 16 5.76 0.09 3.85
CA GLU A 16 6.16 0.66 5.14
C GLU A 16 7.40 1.55 4.98
N ARG A 17 8.43 1.03 4.32
CA ARG A 17 9.66 1.76 4.07
C ARG A 17 9.43 3.02 3.24
N TYR A 18 8.68 2.90 2.14
CA TYR A 18 8.39 4.02 1.25
C TYR A 18 7.68 5.17 1.98
N LEU A 19 6.65 4.87 2.77
CA LEU A 19 5.90 5.89 3.50
C LEU A 19 6.74 6.57 4.58
N ASN A 20 7.57 5.81 5.29
CA ASN A 20 8.48 6.36 6.29
C ASN A 20 9.61 7.21 5.65
N GLU A 21 10.07 6.87 4.45
CA GLU A 21 11.05 7.68 3.69
C GLU A 21 10.45 8.95 3.07
N CYS A 22 9.11 9.04 2.94
CA CYS A 22 8.43 10.23 2.43
C CYS A 22 8.34 11.39 3.43
N GLU A 23 8.69 11.18 4.71
CA GLU A 23 8.63 12.19 5.77
C GLU A 23 7.26 12.90 5.83
N CYS A 24 6.18 12.12 5.71
CA CYS A 24 4.81 12.64 5.67
C CYS A 24 4.44 13.34 6.98
N ARG A 25 3.98 14.59 6.88
CA ARG A 25 3.67 15.43 8.06
C ARG A 25 2.22 15.29 8.50
N ASP A 26 1.34 15.00 7.54
CA ASP A 26 -0.08 14.85 7.79
C ASP A 26 -0.71 13.75 6.91
N LEU A 27 -2.00 13.51 7.13
CA LEU A 27 -2.77 12.52 6.38
C LEU A 27 -2.84 12.84 4.87
N THR A 28 -2.73 14.12 4.50
CA THR A 28 -2.73 14.54 3.09
C THR A 28 -1.44 14.10 2.40
N ASP A 29 -0.30 14.26 3.06
CA ASP A 29 0.98 13.76 2.54
C ASP A 29 0.97 12.24 2.36
N ILE A 30 0.44 11.50 3.34
CA ILE A 30 0.28 10.03 3.25
C ILE A 30 -0.60 9.66 2.06
N MET A 31 -1.74 10.33 1.90
CA MET A 31 -2.66 10.09 0.78
C MET A 31 -2.01 10.35 -0.57
N CYS A 32 -1.19 11.40 -0.68
CA CYS A 32 -0.43 11.70 -1.90
C CYS A 32 0.58 10.59 -2.22
N ALA A 33 1.36 10.16 -1.23
CA ALA A 33 2.36 9.10 -1.40
C ALA A 33 1.72 7.76 -1.80
N LEU A 34 0.67 7.33 -1.11
CA LEU A 34 -0.07 6.11 -1.44
C LEU A 34 -0.69 6.16 -2.84
N THR A 35 -1.25 7.32 -3.23
CA THR A 35 -1.82 7.52 -4.56
C THR A 35 -0.76 7.37 -5.65
N ALA A 36 0.45 7.90 -5.42
CA ALA A 36 1.57 7.75 -6.35
C ALA A 36 1.98 6.28 -6.48
N LEU A 37 2.09 5.55 -5.37
CA LEU A 37 2.44 4.13 -5.35
C LEU A 37 1.42 3.29 -6.12
N ILE A 38 0.12 3.47 -5.84
CA ILE A 38 -0.96 2.78 -6.55
C ILE A 38 -0.92 3.12 -8.04
N SER A 39 -0.72 4.39 -8.40
CA SER A 39 -0.66 4.84 -9.80
C SER A 39 0.47 4.16 -10.58
N MET A 40 1.65 4.02 -9.98
CA MET A 40 2.78 3.34 -10.60
C MET A 40 2.50 1.83 -10.78
N ALA A 41 1.93 1.18 -9.77
CA ALA A 41 1.54 -0.23 -9.87
C ALA A 41 0.47 -0.45 -10.95
N THR A 42 -0.55 0.41 -11.01
CA THR A 42 -1.58 0.37 -12.05
C THR A 42 -0.97 0.54 -13.44
N GLN A 43 -0.04 1.48 -13.64
CA GLN A 43 0.64 1.66 -14.92
C GLN A 43 1.40 0.40 -15.34
N ALA A 44 2.08 -0.27 -14.41
CA ALA A 44 2.75 -1.54 -14.69
C ALA A 44 1.75 -2.63 -15.14
N ILE A 45 0.62 -2.78 -14.45
CA ILE A 45 -0.43 -3.75 -14.84
C ILE A 45 -1.01 -3.40 -16.21
N VAL A 46 -1.27 -2.12 -16.49
CA VAL A 46 -1.77 -1.69 -17.81
C VAL A 46 -0.78 -2.06 -18.91
N ALA A 47 0.53 -1.84 -18.67
CA ALA A 47 1.57 -2.16 -19.64
C ALA A 47 1.72 -3.68 -19.89
N THR A 48 1.44 -4.53 -18.90
CA THR A 48 1.64 -5.99 -19.02
C THR A 48 0.37 -6.77 -19.33
N ASN A 49 -0.80 -6.31 -18.88
CA ASN A 49 -2.07 -7.05 -18.91
C ASN A 49 -3.22 -6.24 -19.54
N GLY A 50 -3.00 -4.96 -19.84
CA GLY A 50 -4.02 -4.09 -20.42
C GLY A 50 -4.93 -3.41 -19.38
N LYS A 51 -5.71 -2.44 -19.86
CA LYS A 51 -6.55 -1.56 -19.02
C LYS A 51 -7.68 -2.29 -18.30
N GLU A 52 -8.33 -3.22 -18.97
CA GLU A 52 -9.47 -3.98 -18.40
C GLU A 52 -9.03 -4.84 -17.21
N ALA A 53 -7.91 -5.54 -17.34
CA ALA A 53 -7.32 -6.32 -16.26
C ALA A 53 -6.90 -5.43 -15.07
N ALA A 54 -6.31 -4.27 -15.34
CA ALA A 54 -5.94 -3.30 -14.30
C ALA A 54 -7.17 -2.82 -13.51
N LEU A 55 -8.25 -2.47 -14.21
CA LEU A 55 -9.50 -2.05 -13.58
C LEU A 55 -10.07 -3.15 -12.69
N GLN A 56 -10.14 -4.38 -13.20
CA GLN A 56 -10.67 -5.51 -12.44
C GLN A 56 -9.87 -5.78 -11.16
N ILE A 57 -8.53 -5.73 -11.24
CA ILE A 57 -7.66 -5.93 -10.08
C ILE A 57 -7.89 -4.85 -9.03
N LEU A 58 -7.98 -3.58 -9.43
CA LEU A 58 -8.22 -2.46 -8.51
C LEU A 58 -9.57 -2.58 -7.80
N VAL A 59 -10.64 -2.89 -8.55
CA VAL A 59 -11.99 -3.08 -7.99
C VAL A 59 -12.00 -4.25 -7.00
N ASN A 60 -11.45 -5.40 -7.38
CA ASN A 60 -11.39 -6.56 -6.49
C ASN A 60 -10.59 -6.28 -5.22
N THR A 61 -9.47 -5.57 -5.34
CA THR A 61 -8.63 -5.19 -4.20
C THR A 61 -9.38 -4.27 -3.23
N LEU A 62 -10.11 -3.28 -3.76
CA LEU A 62 -10.94 -2.39 -2.95
C LEU A 62 -12.07 -3.14 -2.24
N THR A 63 -12.80 -4.00 -2.95
CA THR A 63 -13.87 -4.81 -2.35
C THR A 63 -13.33 -5.70 -1.24
N HIS A 64 -12.21 -6.39 -1.48
CA HIS A 64 -11.58 -7.24 -0.48
C HIS A 64 -11.17 -6.44 0.77
N ALA A 65 -10.55 -5.27 0.60
CA ALA A 65 -10.15 -4.41 1.71
C ALA A 65 -11.34 -3.83 2.49
N ALA A 66 -12.50 -3.64 1.86
CA ALA A 66 -13.71 -3.19 2.54
C ALA A 66 -14.35 -4.30 3.41
N GLU A 67 -14.11 -5.56 3.07
CA GLU A 67 -14.70 -6.73 3.73
C GLU A 67 -13.83 -7.34 4.83
N HIS A 68 -12.54 -6.99 4.89
CA HIS A 68 -11.55 -7.62 5.76
C HIS A 68 -10.76 -6.61 6.58
N GLU A 69 -10.28 -7.02 7.76
CA GLU A 69 -9.37 -6.20 8.55
C GLU A 69 -8.05 -5.95 7.80
N VAL A 70 -7.58 -4.71 7.84
CA VAL A 70 -6.29 -4.33 7.23
C VAL A 70 -5.16 -4.42 8.26
N PRO A 71 -3.98 -4.93 7.87
CA PRO A 71 -2.89 -5.16 8.82
C PRO A 71 -2.08 -3.90 9.14
N TYR A 72 -2.53 -2.71 8.74
CA TYR A 72 -1.79 -1.45 8.93
C TYR A 72 -2.47 -0.59 9.99
N ARG A 73 -1.66 0.08 10.80
CA ARG A 73 -2.10 1.09 11.76
C ARG A 73 -1.23 2.33 11.62
N MET A 74 -1.79 3.47 12.00
CA MET A 74 -1.09 4.73 12.03
C MET A 74 -0.74 5.09 13.48
N GLU A 75 0.48 5.57 13.69
CA GLU A 75 0.94 6.12 14.96
C GLU A 75 1.50 7.52 14.74
N ILE A 76 1.34 8.38 15.75
CA ILE A 76 1.93 9.72 15.80
C ILE A 76 3.13 9.65 16.75
N THR A 77 4.31 10.03 16.30
CA THR A 77 5.51 10.03 17.15
C THR A 77 5.46 11.16 18.17
N ALA A 78 6.36 11.13 19.15
CA ALA A 78 6.54 12.21 20.11
C ALA A 78 6.92 13.55 19.44
N GLU A 79 7.48 13.50 18.24
CA GLU A 79 7.90 14.66 17.44
C GLU A 79 6.77 15.19 16.54
N GLY A 80 5.64 14.49 16.46
CA GLY A 80 4.46 14.86 15.69
C GLY A 80 4.38 14.22 14.30
N ASP A 81 5.36 13.38 13.94
CA ASP A 81 5.42 12.72 12.63
C ASP A 81 4.46 11.52 12.56
N LEU A 82 3.96 11.25 11.35
CA LEU A 82 3.06 10.13 11.11
C LEU A 82 3.82 8.91 10.59
N HIS A 83 3.71 7.81 11.32
CA HIS A 83 4.26 6.52 10.92
C HIS A 83 3.16 5.52 10.64
N ILE A 84 3.38 4.70 9.62
CA ILE A 84 2.57 3.51 9.36
C ILE A 84 3.32 2.31 9.89
N ILE A 85 2.65 1.55 10.76
CA ILE A 85 3.15 0.29 11.30
C ILE A 85 2.29 -0.88 10.82
N VAL A 86 2.90 -2.05 10.72
CA VAL A 86 2.20 -3.29 10.39
C VAL A 86 1.92 -4.07 11.67
N ASP A 87 0.64 -4.41 11.91
CA ASP A 87 0.26 -5.37 12.93
C ASP A 87 0.83 -6.75 12.57
N ARG A 88 1.75 -7.23 13.41
CA ARG A 88 2.48 -8.49 13.22
C ARG A 88 1.69 -9.72 13.68
N LYS A 89 0.44 -9.56 14.13
CA LYS A 89 -0.36 -10.66 14.71
C LYS A 89 -0.86 -11.74 13.72
N HIS A 90 -0.45 -11.73 12.46
CA HIS A 90 -0.86 -12.71 11.45
C HIS A 90 0.33 -13.23 10.62
#